data_AF-A0A258H0L8-F1
#
_entry.id   AF-A0A258H0L8-F1
#
_cell.length_a   1.000
_cell.length_b   1.000
_cell.length_c   1.000
_cell.angle_alpha   90.00
_cell.angle_beta   90.00
_cell.angle_gamma   90.00
#
_symmetry.space_group_name_H-M   'P 1'
#
loop_
_entity.id
_entity.type
_entity.pdbx_description
1 polymer ?
#
loop_
_entity_poly.entity_id
_entity_poly.type
_entity_poly.pdbx_seq_one_letter_code
_entity_poly.pdbx_strand_id
1 'polypeptide(L)'
;MNAEIFIPITFFTMIILVVWLVQHFNQKKRAEAFQTLRLAIEKGQPLTQEALESMARVSSPIADLRRGIVFISIAAGFAAFATIIGSGQGVHEGGPEVTRGLYGVATFPLFIGLAFLGLHFFANESKRR
;
A
#
# COMPACT_ATOMS: atom_id res chain seq x y z
N MET A 1 15.91 31.49 4.47
CA MET A 1 14.68 30.73 4.12
C MET A 1 13.92 30.52 5.42
N ASN A 2 12.63 30.86 5.45
CA ASN A 2 11.82 30.84 6.68
C ASN A 2 11.57 29.39 7.13
N ALA A 3 11.56 29.15 8.45
CA ALA A 3 11.37 27.81 9.05
C ALA A 3 10.06 27.13 8.59
N GLU A 4 9.05 27.93 8.26
CA GLU A 4 7.74 27.50 7.76
C GLU A 4 7.81 26.68 6.47
N ILE A 5 8.83 26.91 5.62
CA ILE A 5 9.02 26.17 4.36
C ILE A 5 9.63 24.78 4.63
N PHE A 6 10.45 24.63 5.67
CA PHE A 6 11.11 23.36 5.98
C PHE A 6 10.14 22.30 6.52
N ILE A 7 9.05 22.71 7.16
CA ILE A 7 8.04 21.80 7.74
C ILE A 7 7.38 20.92 6.66
N PRO A 8 6.73 21.47 5.60
CA PRO A 8 6.12 20.66 4.56
C PRO A 8 7.17 19.86 3.78
N ILE A 9 8.33 20.45 3.48
CA ILE A 9 9.40 19.75 2.76
C ILE A 9 9.85 18.50 3.53
N THR A 10 10.09 18.62 4.83
CA THR A 10 10.52 17.49 5.66
C THR A 10 9.44 16.41 5.72
N PHE A 11 8.17 16.80 5.86
CA PHE A 11 7.03 15.88 5.87
C PHE A 11 6.92 15.07 4.57
N PHE A 12 6.93 15.73 3.41
CA PHE A 12 6.86 15.04 2.12
C PHE A 12 8.12 14.21 1.83
N THR A 13 9.30 14.70 2.21
CA THR A 13 10.56 13.95 2.06
C THR A 13 10.55 12.66 2.87
N MET A 14 10.02 12.69 4.09
CA MET A 14 9.90 11.52 4.95
C MET A 14 9.01 10.44 4.31
N ILE A 15 7.87 10.82 3.73
CA ILE A 15 6.98 9.89 3.01
C ILE A 15 7.72 9.25 1.83
N ILE A 16 8.41 10.05 1.02
CA ILE A 16 9.18 9.57 -0.14
C ILE A 16 10.27 8.58 0.31
N LEU A 17 11.01 8.91 1.37
CA LEU A 17 12.05 8.05 1.91
C LEU A 17 11.50 6.71 2.39
N VAL A 18 10.39 6.71 3.13
CA VAL A 18 9.77 5.46 3.62
C VAL A 18 9.33 4.57 2.44
N VAL A 19 8.65 5.14 1.45
CA VAL A 19 8.20 4.39 0.26
C VAL A 19 9.40 3.85 -0.52
N TRP A 20 10.42 4.68 -0.73
CA TRP A 20 11.65 4.28 -1.44
C TRP A 20 12.36 3.15 -0.70
N LEU A 21 12.51 3.25 0.63
CA LEU A 21 13.18 2.26 1.45
C LEU A 21 12.47 0.90 1.37
N VAL A 22 11.14 0.88 1.53
CA VAL A 22 10.34 -0.35 1.44
C VAL A 22 10.46 -0.96 0.03
N GLN A 23 10.38 -0.15 -1.03
CA GLN A 23 10.56 -0.64 -2.39
C GLN A 23 11.97 -1.21 -2.61
N HIS A 24 13.01 -0.51 -2.17
CA HIS A 24 14.40 -0.92 -2.33
C HIS A 24 14.66 -2.30 -1.70
N PHE A 25 14.20 -2.52 -0.46
CA PHE A 25 14.36 -3.82 0.19
C PHE A 25 13.48 -4.91 -0.43
N ASN A 26 12.28 -4.61 -0.90
CA ASN A 26 11.46 -5.59 -1.60
C ASN A 26 12.06 -6.03 -2.95
N GLN A 27 12.69 -5.10 -3.68
CA GLN A 27 13.38 -5.43 -4.94
C GLN A 27 14.59 -6.33 -4.69
N LYS A 28 15.38 -6.05 -3.63
CA LYS A 28 16.50 -6.91 -3.24
C LYS A 28 16.06 -8.34 -2.92
N LYS A 29 15.00 -8.51 -2.10
CA LYS A 29 14.46 -9.83 -1.76
C LYS A 29 14.03 -10.63 -2.99
N ARG A 30 13.39 -9.97 -3.97
CA ARG A 30 13.00 -10.61 -5.23
C ARG A 30 14.22 -11.00 -6.06
N ALA A 31 15.20 -10.12 -6.18
CA ALA A 31 16.43 -10.39 -6.92
C ALA A 31 17.19 -11.59 -6.32
N GLU A 32 17.32 -11.65 -4.99
CA GLU A 32 17.95 -12.79 -4.29
C GLU A 32 17.20 -14.10 -4.53
N ALA A 33 15.85 -14.09 -4.53
CA ALA A 33 15.05 -15.27 -4.82
C ALA A 33 15.25 -15.79 -6.26
N PHE A 34 15.43 -14.90 -7.24
CA PHE A 34 15.76 -15.31 -8.61
C PHE A 34 17.18 -15.85 -8.75
N GLN A 35 18.13 -15.30 -7.98
CA GLN A 35 19.51 -15.81 -7.94
C GLN A 35 19.59 -17.22 -7.35
N THR A 36 18.85 -17.50 -6.26
CA THR A 36 18.81 -18.85 -5.68
C THR A 36 18.17 -19.85 -6.62
N LEU A 37 17.11 -19.47 -7.35
CA LEU A 37 16.51 -20.31 -8.38
C LEU A 37 17.49 -20.63 -9.50
N ARG A 38 18.20 -19.61 -10.01
CA ARG A 38 19.23 -19.79 -11.04
C ARG A 38 20.34 -20.73 -10.57
N LEU A 39 20.81 -20.58 -9.34
CA LEU A 39 21.83 -21.45 -8.76
C LEU A 39 21.33 -22.91 -8.61
N ALA A 40 20.07 -23.12 -8.27
CA ALA A 40 19.47 -24.45 -8.20
C ALA A 40 19.38 -25.12 -9.59
N ILE A 41 19.03 -24.35 -10.64
CA ILE A 41 19.01 -24.81 -12.03
C ILE A 41 20.44 -25.19 -12.48
N GLU A 42 21.42 -24.33 -12.23
CA GLU A 42 22.83 -24.57 -12.61
C GLU A 42 23.41 -25.82 -11.92
N LYS A 43 22.96 -26.14 -10.70
CA LYS A 43 23.36 -27.35 -9.96
C LYS A 43 22.58 -28.61 -10.35
N GLY A 44 21.65 -28.52 -11.31
CA GLY A 44 20.86 -29.66 -11.80
C GLY A 44 19.86 -30.19 -10.77
N GLN A 45 19.46 -29.38 -9.78
CA GLN A 45 18.52 -29.81 -8.76
C GLN A 45 17.11 -29.94 -9.37
N PRO A 46 16.39 -31.06 -9.15
CA PRO A 46 15.05 -31.21 -9.68
C PRO A 46 14.14 -30.17 -9.04
N LEU A 47 13.76 -29.15 -9.81
CA LEU A 47 12.77 -28.17 -9.40
C LEU A 47 11.40 -28.83 -9.43
N THR A 48 10.74 -28.90 -8.29
CA THR A 48 9.33 -29.29 -8.24
C THR A 48 8.51 -28.26 -9.00
N GLN A 49 7.54 -28.72 -9.81
CA GLN A 49 6.65 -27.84 -10.59
C GLN A 49 5.97 -26.78 -9.69
N GLU A 50 5.64 -27.15 -8.44
CA GLU A 50 5.07 -26.25 -7.44
C GLU A 50 5.98 -25.05 -7.09
N ALA A 51 7.30 -25.25 -7.02
CA ALA A 51 8.25 -24.16 -6.77
C ALA A 51 8.31 -23.19 -7.95
N LEU A 52 8.23 -23.69 -9.18
CA LEU A 52 8.23 -22.86 -10.38
C LEU A 52 6.91 -22.08 -10.52
N GLU A 53 5.77 -22.73 -10.26
CA GLU A 53 4.45 -22.10 -10.29
C GLU A 53 4.29 -21.02 -9.21
N SER A 54 4.82 -21.26 -8.00
CA SER A 54 4.75 -20.27 -6.91
C SER A 54 5.59 -19.02 -7.21
N MET A 55 6.72 -19.15 -7.93
CA MET A 55 7.52 -18.02 -8.39
C MET A 55 6.92 -17.32 -9.62
N ALA A 56 6.28 -18.06 -10.53
CA ALA A 56 5.61 -17.50 -11.71
C ALA A 56 4.34 -16.71 -11.33
N ARG A 57 3.77 -16.95 -10.15
CA ARG A 57 2.58 -16.25 -9.67
C ARG A 57 2.92 -14.82 -9.21
N VAL A 58 2.81 -13.87 -10.15
CA VAL A 58 3.12 -12.44 -9.95
C VAL A 58 2.26 -11.78 -8.86
N SER A 59 1.02 -12.25 -8.65
CA SER A 59 0.12 -11.80 -7.57
C SER A 59 -0.67 -12.96 -6.97
N SER A 60 -0.82 -12.96 -5.65
CA SER A 60 -1.73 -13.85 -4.93
C SER A 60 -3.05 -13.11 -4.67
N PRO A 61 -4.22 -13.69 -4.99
CA PRO A 61 -5.52 -13.07 -4.69
C PRO A 61 -5.65 -12.66 -3.20
N ILE A 62 -5.11 -13.46 -2.29
CA ILE A 62 -5.09 -13.17 -0.85
C ILE A 62 -4.23 -11.93 -0.53
N ALA A 63 -3.14 -11.72 -1.28
CA ALA A 63 -2.30 -10.53 -1.11
C ALA A 63 -3.05 -9.27 -1.54
N ASP A 64 -3.85 -9.34 -2.61
CA ASP A 64 -4.66 -8.23 -3.07
C ASP A 64 -5.82 -7.94 -2.11
N LEU A 65 -6.49 -8.96 -1.58
CA LEU A 65 -7.48 -8.79 -0.50
C LEU A 65 -6.89 -8.08 0.73
N ARG A 66 -5.73 -8.54 1.20
CA ARG A 66 -5.05 -7.93 2.35
C ARG A 66 -4.72 -6.47 2.09
N ARG A 67 -4.18 -6.14 0.91
CA ARG A 67 -3.87 -4.76 0.52
C ARG A 67 -5.13 -3.91 0.52
N GLY A 68 -6.21 -4.41 -0.07
CA GLY A 68 -7.46 -3.68 -0.15
C GLY A 68 -8.07 -3.38 1.23
N ILE A 69 -8.07 -4.35 2.14
CA ILE A 69 -8.54 -4.16 3.52
C ILE A 69 -7.68 -3.09 4.22
N VAL A 70 -6.35 -3.17 4.12
CA VAL A 70 -5.44 -2.19 4.75
C VAL A 70 -5.72 -0.78 4.25
N PHE A 71 -5.90 -0.60 2.94
CA PHE A 71 -6.20 0.71 2.37
C PHE A 71 -7.57 1.27 2.81
N ILE A 72 -8.60 0.42 2.90
CA ILE A 72 -9.91 0.83 3.44
C ILE A 72 -9.79 1.22 4.91
N SER A 73 -9.03 0.47 5.72
CA SER A 73 -8.79 0.80 7.13
C SER A 73 -8.06 2.14 7.29
N ILE A 74 -7.08 2.44 6.43
CA ILE A 74 -6.39 3.73 6.43
C ILE A 74 -7.37 4.86 6.08
N ALA A 75 -8.22 4.67 5.07
CA ALA A 75 -9.25 5.65 4.71
C ALA A 75 -10.24 5.91 5.86
N ALA A 76 -10.72 4.85 6.50
CA ALA A 76 -11.58 4.94 7.67
C ALA A 76 -10.89 5.66 8.83
N GLY A 77 -9.59 5.41 9.04
CA GLY A 77 -8.77 6.11 10.02
C GLY A 77 -8.70 7.62 9.76
N PHE A 78 -8.42 8.03 8.52
CA PHE A 78 -8.42 9.46 8.16
C PHE A 78 -9.80 10.10 8.29
N ALA A 79 -10.87 9.40 7.91
CA ALA A 79 -12.24 9.89 8.05
C ALA A 79 -12.63 10.06 9.53
N ALA A 80 -12.31 9.09 10.38
CA ALA A 80 -12.54 9.18 11.83
C ALA A 80 -11.66 10.27 12.48
N PHE A 81 -10.43 10.44 12.02
CA PHE A 81 -9.58 11.52 12.50
C PHE A 81 -10.14 12.90 12.11
N ALA A 82 -10.68 13.03 10.89
CA ALA A 82 -11.35 14.24 10.43
C ALA A 82 -12.59 14.58 11.25
N THR A 83 -13.41 13.59 11.64
CA THR A 83 -14.58 13.81 12.52
C THR A 83 -14.16 14.25 13.92
N ILE A 84 -13.14 13.60 14.51
CA ILE A 84 -12.66 13.91 15.86
C ILE A 84 -12.09 15.34 15.93
N ILE A 85 -11.30 15.75 14.94
CA ILE A 85 -10.78 17.12 14.88
C ILE A 85 -11.89 18.14 14.63
N GLY A 86 -12.82 17.82 13.72
CA GLY A 86 -13.92 18.72 13.35
C GLY A 86 -14.94 18.97 14.45
N SER A 87 -15.04 18.09 15.45
CA SER A 87 -15.97 18.21 16.58
C SER A 87 -15.40 18.90 17.82
N GLY A 88 -14.12 19.28 17.82
CA GLY A 88 -13.46 19.94 18.95
C GLY A 88 -13.88 21.41 19.16
N GLN A 89 -14.12 21.82 20.41
CA GLN A 89 -14.55 23.18 20.78
C GLN A 89 -13.52 24.30 20.51
N GLY A 90 -12.33 23.98 20.01
CA GLY A 90 -11.24 24.93 19.73
C GLY A 90 -11.14 25.39 18.26
N VAL A 91 -12.08 24.99 17.40
CA VAL A 91 -12.06 25.31 15.97
C VAL A 91 -12.29 26.82 15.74
N HIS A 92 -11.22 27.61 15.75
CA HIS A 92 -11.23 29.00 15.30
C HIS A 92 -11.05 29.04 13.77
N GLU A 93 -11.85 29.88 13.11
CA GLU A 93 -11.84 30.37 11.70
C GLU A 93 -11.30 29.52 10.53
N GLY A 94 -11.05 28.22 10.67
CA GLY A 94 -10.56 27.35 9.58
C GLY A 94 -10.84 25.86 9.71
N GLY A 95 -11.56 25.40 10.74
CA GLY A 95 -11.81 23.96 10.91
C GLY A 95 -12.69 23.30 9.85
N PRO A 96 -13.68 23.96 9.22
CA PRO A 96 -14.40 23.36 8.11
C PRO A 96 -13.49 22.99 6.94
N GLU A 97 -12.45 23.80 6.67
CA GLU A 97 -11.49 23.58 5.58
C GLU A 97 -10.53 22.43 5.88
N VAL A 98 -10.03 22.34 7.12
CA VAL A 98 -9.15 21.25 7.56
C VAL A 98 -9.88 19.91 7.52
N THR A 99 -11.10 19.85 8.03
CA THR A 99 -11.93 18.63 8.00
C THR A 99 -12.23 18.20 6.57
N ARG A 100 -12.61 19.14 5.68
CA ARG A 100 -12.86 18.85 4.26
C ARG A 100 -11.59 18.35 3.56
N GLY A 101 -10.43 18.94 3.86
CA GLY A 101 -9.13 18.50 3.34
C GLY A 101 -8.80 17.06 3.75
N LEU A 102 -8.99 16.72 5.03
CA LEU A 102 -8.73 15.37 5.55
C LEU A 102 -9.65 14.31 4.94
N TYR A 103 -10.94 14.61 4.74
CA TYR A 103 -11.84 13.72 4.00
C TYR A 103 -11.43 13.56 2.53
N GLY A 104 -10.94 14.64 1.90
CA GLY A 104 -10.35 14.57 0.57
C GLY A 104 -9.15 13.61 0.53
N VAL A 105 -8.24 13.71 1.50
CA VAL A 105 -7.09 12.79 1.62
C VAL A 105 -7.54 11.35 1.88
N ALA A 106 -8.58 11.13 2.69
CA ALA A 106 -9.14 9.80 2.96
C ALA A 106 -9.71 9.11 1.70
N THR A 107 -10.11 9.89 0.70
CA THR A 107 -10.73 9.38 -0.52
C THR A 107 -9.74 8.58 -1.38
N PHE A 108 -8.45 8.96 -1.39
CA PHE A 108 -7.40 8.24 -2.13
C PHE A 108 -7.22 6.79 -1.66
N PRO A 109 -6.89 6.52 -0.39
CA PRO A 109 -6.77 5.15 0.09
C PRO A 109 -8.09 4.38 -0.01
N LEU A 110 -9.25 5.05 0.08
CA LEU A 110 -10.54 4.37 -0.08
C LEU A 110 -10.67 3.73 -1.47
N PHE A 111 -10.45 4.50 -2.54
CA PHE A 111 -10.58 3.98 -3.90
C PHE A 111 -9.48 2.96 -4.25
N ILE A 112 -8.25 3.15 -3.76
CA ILE A 112 -7.19 2.15 -3.90
C ILE A 112 -7.61 0.84 -3.23
N GLY A 113 -8.19 0.93 -2.03
CA GLY A 113 -8.68 -0.23 -1.30
C GLY A 113 -9.81 -0.96 -2.02
N LEU A 114 -10.80 -0.21 -2.52
CA LEU A 114 -11.90 -0.74 -3.33
C LEU A 114 -11.40 -1.41 -4.62
N ALA A 115 -10.39 -0.84 -5.29
CA ALA A 115 -9.79 -1.45 -6.48
C ALA A 115 -9.16 -2.82 -6.16
N PHE A 116 -8.39 -2.93 -5.08
CA PHE A 116 -7.81 -4.20 -4.65
C PHE A 116 -8.86 -5.23 -4.21
N LEU A 117 -9.93 -4.80 -3.54
CA LEU A 117 -11.08 -5.68 -3.24
C LEU A 117 -11.74 -6.17 -4.53
N GLY A 118 -12.00 -5.27 -5.48
CA GLY A 118 -12.57 -5.62 -6.79
C GLY A 118 -11.71 -6.65 -7.53
N LEU A 119 -10.40 -6.42 -7.61
CA LEU A 119 -9.46 -7.38 -8.20
C LEU A 119 -9.52 -8.75 -7.53
N HIS A 120 -9.64 -8.81 -6.20
CA HIS A 120 -9.81 -10.08 -5.50
C HIS A 120 -11.11 -10.80 -5.87
N PHE A 121 -12.24 -10.08 -5.97
CA PHE A 121 -13.51 -10.68 -6.38
C PHE A 121 -13.43 -11.24 -7.81
N PHE A 122 -12.91 -10.47 -8.77
CA PHE A 122 -12.75 -10.93 -10.15
C PHE A 122 -11.74 -12.07 -10.29
N ALA A 123 -10.64 -12.06 -9.54
CA ALA A 123 -9.65 -13.12 -9.56
C ALA A 123 -10.18 -14.45 -8.97
N ASN A 124 -11.06 -14.39 -7.96
CA ASN A 124 -11.72 -15.58 -7.43
C ASN A 124 -12.81 -16.11 -8.36
N GLU A 125 -13.52 -15.23 -9.07
CA GLU A 125 -14.56 -15.64 -10.02
C GLU A 125 -13.97 -16.34 -11.26
N SER A 126 -12.83 -15.87 -11.75
CA SER A 126 -12.05 -16.54 -12.80
C SER A 126 -11.60 -17.96 -12.43
N LYS A 127 -11.44 -18.27 -11.14
CA LYS A 127 -11.04 -19.60 -10.66
C LYS A 127 -12.19 -20.60 -10.60
N ARG A 128 -13.44 -20.13 -10.76
CA ARG A 128 -14.67 -20.91 -10.60
C ARG A 128 -15.29 -21.37 -11.92
N ARG A 129 -14.77 -20.90 -13.05
CA ARG A 129 -15.09 -21.37 -14.42
C ARG A 129 -13.95 -22.23 -14.93
#